data_AF-D6K501-F1
#
_entry.id   AF-D6K501-F1
#
_cell.length_a   1.000
_cell.length_b   1.000
_cell.length_c   1.000
_cell.angle_alpha   90.00
_cell.angle_beta   90.00
_cell.angle_gamma   90.00
#
_symmetry.space_group_name_H-M   'P 1'
#
loop_
_entity.id
_entity.type
_entity.pdbx_description
1 polymer ?
#
loop_
_entity_poly.entity_id
_entity_poly.type
_entity_poly.pdbx_seq_one_letter_code
_entity_poly.pdbx_strand_id
1 'polypeptide(L)'
;MDEARARGVLAAANVVAGAADGARLLALGENAVFAAGDLVVKVGRDAELLDRARRELRIAQWLAEAGVPAVRAAEGEALLVEGHPVTVWHRLSDPVRPAEPRDLAELLRVVHALPAPGFALPPRELLGGVERWLRLAGDAIDPADAAYLRERRDGFAAAAAALVPHLPPGPIHGDALPRNVHIGPDGPVLVDLETFSADLRE
;
A
#
# COMPACT_ATOMS: atom_id res chain seq x y z
N MET A 1 13.50 2.46 -11.64
CA MET A 1 14.58 1.65 -11.04
C MET A 1 14.48 0.22 -11.56
N ASP A 2 15.61 -0.43 -11.84
CA ASP A 2 15.71 -1.86 -12.15
C ASP A 2 16.19 -2.65 -10.92
N GLU A 3 16.26 -3.98 -11.02
CA GLU A 3 16.68 -4.83 -9.90
C GLU A 3 18.12 -4.53 -9.44
N ALA A 4 19.05 -4.29 -10.37
CA ALA A 4 20.45 -4.04 -10.05
C ALA A 4 20.62 -2.79 -9.18
N ARG A 5 19.95 -1.69 -9.53
CA ARG A 5 19.95 -0.47 -8.72
C ARG A 5 19.26 -0.69 -7.36
N ALA A 6 18.16 -1.43 -7.33
CA ALA A 6 17.46 -1.74 -6.09
C ALA A 6 18.33 -2.56 -5.12
N ARG A 7 19.11 -3.52 -5.63
CA ARG A 7 20.10 -4.28 -4.84
C ARG A 7 21.24 -3.41 -4.32
N GLY A 8 21.72 -2.46 -5.13
CA GLY A 8 22.71 -1.46 -4.70
C GLY A 8 22.22 -0.64 -3.51
N VAL A 9 20.98 -0.14 -3.58
CA VAL A 9 20.34 0.60 -2.48
C VAL A 9 20.16 -0.29 -1.24
N LEU A 10 19.72 -1.55 -1.41
CA LEU A 10 19.59 -2.51 -0.30
C LEU A 10 20.93 -2.74 0.40
N ALA A 11 22.02 -2.87 -0.36
CA ALA A 11 23.37 -3.03 0.16
C ALA A 11 23.82 -1.78 0.94
N ALA A 12 23.62 -0.59 0.35
CA ALA A 12 23.98 0.69 0.96
C ALA A 12 23.17 0.99 2.23
N ALA A 13 21.90 0.54 2.29
CA ALA A 13 21.04 0.71 3.44
C ALA A 13 21.56 -0.08 4.66
N ASN A 14 22.21 -1.22 4.43
CA ASN A 14 22.80 -2.09 5.45
C ASN A 14 21.82 -2.41 6.62
N VAL A 15 20.53 -2.54 6.30
CA VAL A 15 19.46 -2.80 7.27
C VAL A 15 19.35 -4.27 7.67
N VAL A 16 19.91 -5.16 6.85
CA VAL A 16 19.96 -6.60 7.11
C VAL A 16 21.32 -7.13 6.66
N ALA A 17 22.06 -7.74 7.58
CA ALA A 17 23.40 -8.24 7.31
C ALA A 17 23.38 -9.27 6.16
N GLY A 18 24.24 -9.07 5.15
CA GLY A 18 24.34 -9.96 3.99
C GLY A 18 23.15 -9.91 3.01
N ALA A 19 22.22 -8.96 3.17
CA ALA A 19 21.04 -8.89 2.30
C ALA A 19 21.35 -8.54 0.84
N ALA A 20 22.44 -7.82 0.57
CA ALA A 20 22.85 -7.48 -0.80
C ALA A 20 22.95 -8.71 -1.71
N ASP A 21 23.58 -9.77 -1.20
CA ASP A 21 23.91 -10.98 -1.95
C ASP A 21 22.88 -12.10 -1.70
N GLY A 22 22.30 -12.15 -0.51
CA GLY A 22 21.40 -13.22 -0.08
C GLY A 22 19.91 -12.94 -0.26
N ALA A 23 19.51 -11.69 -0.50
CA ALA A 23 18.09 -11.36 -0.58
C ALA A 23 17.46 -11.74 -1.92
N ARG A 24 16.29 -12.40 -1.87
CA ARG A 24 15.53 -12.80 -3.04
C ARG A 24 14.52 -11.71 -3.40
N LEU A 25 14.55 -11.24 -4.64
CA LEU A 25 13.53 -10.33 -5.15
C LEU A 25 12.18 -11.07 -5.21
N LEU A 26 11.16 -10.50 -4.57
CA LEU A 26 9.78 -11.00 -4.55
C LEU A 26 8.91 -10.30 -5.59
N ALA A 27 9.06 -8.99 -5.72
CA ALA A 27 8.28 -8.15 -6.63
C ALA A 27 9.07 -6.91 -7.04
N LEU A 28 8.82 -6.43 -8.25
CA LEU A 28 9.41 -5.19 -8.78
C LEU A 28 8.32 -4.34 -9.45
N GLY A 29 7.92 -3.25 -8.80
CA GLY A 29 6.88 -2.33 -9.26
C GLY A 29 7.18 -0.89 -8.86
N GLU A 30 6.26 -0.27 -8.10
CA GLU A 30 6.53 1.02 -7.42
C GLU A 30 7.59 0.85 -6.32
N ASN A 31 7.63 -0.32 -5.71
CA ASN A 31 8.69 -0.77 -4.80
C ASN A 31 9.38 -2.02 -5.37
N ALA A 32 10.68 -2.15 -5.12
CA ALA A 32 11.38 -3.43 -5.17
C ALA A 32 11.27 -4.08 -3.79
N VAL A 33 10.75 -5.31 -3.73
CA VAL A 33 10.47 -6.01 -2.47
C VAL A 33 11.42 -7.21 -2.36
N PHE A 34 12.27 -7.23 -1.35
CA PHE A 34 13.28 -8.26 -1.13
C PHE A 34 12.99 -9.07 0.13
N ALA A 35 13.00 -10.40 0.03
CA ALA A 35 13.05 -11.29 1.19
C ALA A 35 14.49 -11.49 1.64
N ALA A 36 14.78 -11.22 2.91
CA ALA A 36 16.09 -11.42 3.54
C ALA A 36 15.89 -12.13 4.89
N GLY A 37 15.99 -13.46 4.90
CA GLY A 37 15.66 -14.29 6.06
C GLY A 37 14.18 -14.16 6.47
N ASP A 38 13.95 -13.76 7.71
CA ASP A 38 12.63 -13.52 8.32
C ASP A 38 12.15 -12.06 8.15
N LEU A 39 12.85 -11.28 7.31
CA LEU A 39 12.53 -9.90 7.01
C LEU A 39 12.20 -9.71 5.53
N VAL A 40 11.44 -8.65 5.27
CA VAL A 40 11.18 -8.10 3.94
C VAL A 40 11.64 -6.65 3.93
N VAL A 41 12.43 -6.28 2.91
CA VAL A 41 12.86 -4.91 2.69
C VAL A 41 12.17 -4.36 1.45
N LYS A 42 11.43 -3.25 1.59
CA LYS A 42 10.87 -2.51 0.46
C LYS A 42 11.80 -1.34 0.13
N VAL A 43 12.23 -1.26 -1.13
CA VAL A 43 12.99 -0.14 -1.70
C VAL A 43 12.09 0.62 -2.66
N GLY A 44 11.76 1.87 -2.32
CA GLY A 44 10.94 2.74 -3.15
C GLY A 44 11.66 3.22 -4.40
N ARG A 45 10.92 3.36 -5.51
CA ARG A 45 11.50 3.72 -6.81
C ARG A 45 12.06 5.14 -6.87
N ASP A 46 11.50 6.07 -6.12
CA ASP A 46 11.80 7.51 -6.17
C ASP A 46 11.67 8.17 -4.79
N ALA A 47 12.41 9.26 -4.55
CA ALA A 47 12.47 9.96 -3.26
C ALA A 47 11.10 10.50 -2.79
N GLU A 48 10.22 10.82 -3.74
CA GLU A 48 8.86 11.32 -3.48
C GLU A 48 7.98 10.34 -2.70
N LEU A 49 8.34 9.05 -2.70
CA LEU A 49 7.62 8.01 -1.96
C LEU A 49 7.95 8.00 -0.46
N LEU A 50 8.90 8.82 0.01
CA LEU A 50 9.36 8.78 1.41
C LEU A 50 8.21 9.06 2.41
N ASP A 51 7.39 10.06 2.14
CA ASP A 51 6.28 10.41 3.04
C ASP A 51 5.16 9.36 3.00
N ARG A 52 4.98 8.68 1.86
CA ARG A 52 4.09 7.52 1.76
C ARG A 52 4.62 6.36 2.61
N ALA A 53 5.91 6.03 2.52
CA ALA A 53 6.54 4.97 3.31
C ALA A 53 6.46 5.26 4.82
N ARG A 54 6.74 6.49 5.25
CA ARG A 54 6.59 6.91 6.67
C ARG A 54 5.15 6.77 7.17
N ARG A 55 4.17 7.12 6.33
CA ARG A 55 2.76 6.97 6.68
C ARG A 55 2.37 5.49 6.76
N GLU A 56 2.82 4.66 5.83
CA GLU A 56 2.61 3.21 5.84
C GLU A 56 3.11 2.58 7.15
N LEU A 57 4.29 2.97 7.63
CA LEU A 57 4.84 2.53 8.93
C LEU A 57 3.96 2.98 10.10
N ARG A 58 3.51 4.24 10.12
CA ARG A 58 2.58 4.74 11.16
C ARG A 58 1.25 4.00 11.18
N ILE A 59 0.72 3.66 10.01
CA ILE A 59 -0.50 2.85 9.88
C ILE A 59 -0.25 1.44 10.41
N ALA A 60 0.86 0.80 10.04
CA ALA A 60 1.21 -0.53 10.52
C ALA A 60 1.31 -0.58 12.06
N GLN A 61 1.95 0.44 12.66
CA GLN A 61 2.04 0.60 14.10
C GLN A 61 0.65 0.78 14.74
N TRP A 62 -0.17 1.71 14.23
CA TRP A 62 -1.53 1.95 14.74
C TRP A 62 -2.41 0.69 14.66
N LEU A 63 -2.35 -0.05 13.55
CA LEU A 63 -3.07 -1.32 13.40
C LEU A 63 -2.56 -2.38 14.38
N ALA A 64 -1.26 -2.39 14.72
CA ALA A 64 -0.70 -3.29 15.72
C ALA A 64 -1.19 -2.95 17.13
N GLU A 65 -1.17 -1.67 17.50
CA GLU A 65 -1.68 -1.18 18.79
C GLU A 65 -3.18 -1.47 18.97
N ALA A 66 -3.94 -1.44 17.86
CA ALA A 66 -5.37 -1.76 17.84
C ALA A 66 -5.67 -3.27 17.74
N GLY A 67 -4.65 -4.14 17.66
CA GLY A 67 -4.83 -5.59 17.56
C GLY A 67 -5.36 -6.07 16.21
N VAL A 68 -5.31 -5.26 15.15
CA VAL A 68 -5.74 -5.65 13.80
C VAL A 68 -4.69 -6.55 13.16
N PRO A 69 -5.06 -7.72 12.60
CA PRO A 69 -4.14 -8.57 11.84
C PRO A 69 -3.67 -7.87 10.55
N ALA A 70 -2.46 -7.32 10.58
CA ALA A 70 -1.82 -6.64 9.46
C ALA A 70 -0.31 -6.90 9.46
N VAL A 71 0.34 -6.68 8.31
CA VAL A 71 1.81 -6.70 8.22
C VAL A 71 2.45 -5.83 9.28
N ARG A 72 3.56 -6.31 9.84
CA ARG A 72 4.26 -5.63 10.94
C ARG A 72 5.58 -5.06 10.44
N ALA A 73 5.80 -3.79 10.72
CA ALA A 73 7.10 -3.17 10.54
C ALA A 73 8.08 -3.81 11.53
N ALA A 74 9.27 -4.19 11.05
CA ALA A 74 10.36 -4.63 11.91
C ALA A 74 11.16 -3.43 12.43
N GLU A 75 11.19 -2.34 11.66
CA GLU A 75 11.81 -1.07 12.02
C GLU A 75 10.78 0.06 11.90
N GLY A 76 10.77 0.97 12.88
CA GLY A 76 9.76 2.04 12.97
C GLY A 76 10.00 3.24 12.04
N GLU A 77 11.17 3.31 11.38
CA GLU A 77 11.58 4.45 10.57
C GLU A 77 11.86 4.08 9.12
N ALA A 78 11.45 4.95 8.20
CA ALA A 78 11.82 4.87 6.79
C ALA A 78 13.15 5.60 6.56
N LEU A 79 14.13 4.89 6.02
CA LEU A 79 15.41 5.47 5.63
C LEU A 79 15.31 6.07 4.22
N LEU A 80 16.10 7.10 3.92
CA LEU A 80 16.30 7.58 2.55
C LEU A 80 17.74 7.28 2.13
N VAL A 81 17.91 6.28 1.27
CA VAL A 81 19.22 5.78 0.85
C VAL A 81 19.38 6.01 -0.64
N GLU A 82 20.38 6.80 -1.03
CA GLU A 82 20.65 7.16 -2.43
C GLU A 82 19.42 7.74 -3.17
N GLY A 83 18.55 8.45 -2.45
CA GLY A 83 17.31 9.00 -3.00
C GLY A 83 16.12 8.03 -3.03
N HIS A 84 16.19 6.91 -2.32
CA HIS A 84 15.15 5.88 -2.33
C HIS A 84 14.71 5.54 -0.91
N PRO A 85 13.40 5.55 -0.62
CA PRO A 85 12.88 5.12 0.67
C PRO A 85 13.17 3.64 0.91
N VAL A 86 13.62 3.28 2.11
CA VAL A 86 13.84 1.89 2.52
C VAL A 86 13.07 1.63 3.81
N THR A 87 12.25 0.58 3.82
CA THR A 87 11.49 0.14 5.01
C THR A 87 11.67 -1.35 5.23
N VAL A 88 11.63 -1.77 6.50
CA VAL A 88 11.89 -3.15 6.92
C VAL A 88 10.67 -3.71 7.63
N TRP A 89 10.25 -4.90 7.23
CA TRP A 89 9.01 -5.55 7.62
C TRP A 89 9.29 -6.98 8.07
N HIS A 90 8.50 -7.50 8.99
CA HIS A 90 8.50 -8.93 9.27
C HIS A 90 7.97 -9.69 8.07
N ARG A 91 8.70 -10.72 7.65
CA ARG A 91 8.28 -11.60 6.56
C ARG A 91 7.13 -12.47 7.05
N LEU A 92 6.06 -12.52 6.26
CA LEU A 92 5.01 -13.51 6.44
C LEU A 92 5.47 -14.87 5.92
N SER A 93 5.03 -15.95 6.56
CA SER A 93 5.23 -17.32 6.08
C SER A 93 4.62 -17.49 4.69
N ASP A 94 4.87 -18.63 4.04
CA ASP A 94 4.17 -18.92 2.80
C ASP A 94 2.65 -19.01 3.06
N PRO A 95 1.80 -18.51 2.15
CA PRO A 95 0.37 -18.49 2.35
C PRO A 95 -0.18 -19.91 2.42
N VAL A 96 -1.04 -20.18 3.40
CA VAL A 96 -1.63 -21.53 3.56
C VAL A 96 -2.68 -21.84 2.49
N ARG A 97 -3.31 -20.79 1.95
CA ARG A 97 -4.24 -20.84 0.80
C ARG A 97 -4.42 -19.44 0.19
N PRO A 98 -4.99 -19.33 -1.03
CA PRO A 98 -5.46 -18.05 -1.54
C PRO A 98 -6.52 -17.41 -0.63
N ALA A 99 -6.52 -16.08 -0.57
CA ALA A 99 -7.55 -15.31 0.12
C ALA A 99 -8.87 -15.31 -0.65
N GLU A 100 -9.96 -15.32 0.08
CA GLU A 100 -11.31 -15.23 -0.43
C GLU A 100 -11.99 -13.93 0.04
N PRO A 101 -13.06 -13.47 -0.63
CA PRO A 101 -13.78 -12.26 -0.23
C PRO A 101 -14.24 -12.24 1.25
N ARG A 102 -14.55 -13.42 1.82
CA ARG A 102 -14.93 -13.52 3.24
C ARG A 102 -13.79 -13.14 4.20
N ASP A 103 -12.55 -13.50 3.85
CA ASP A 103 -11.38 -13.22 4.68
C ASP A 103 -11.11 -11.71 4.74
N LEU A 104 -11.23 -11.05 3.58
CA LEU A 104 -11.15 -9.60 3.49
C LEU A 104 -12.29 -8.95 4.28
N ALA A 105 -13.53 -9.42 4.13
CA ALA A 105 -14.68 -8.83 4.81
C ALA A 105 -14.55 -8.88 6.35
N GLU A 106 -13.96 -9.93 6.90
CA GLU A 106 -13.66 -10.03 8.33
C GLU A 106 -12.68 -8.95 8.79
N LEU A 107 -11.57 -8.77 8.06
CA LEU A 107 -10.59 -7.72 8.36
C LEU A 107 -11.18 -6.31 8.21
N LEU A 108 -11.98 -6.06 7.17
CA LEU A 108 -12.61 -4.75 6.96
C LEU A 108 -13.59 -4.39 8.07
N ARG A 109 -14.35 -5.35 8.62
CA ARG A 109 -15.22 -5.07 9.78
C ARG A 109 -14.42 -4.58 10.99
N VAL A 110 -13.24 -5.17 11.24
CA VAL A 110 -12.36 -4.75 12.32
C VAL A 110 -11.82 -3.34 12.05
N VAL A 111 -11.29 -3.10 10.85
CA VAL A 111 -10.77 -1.77 10.45
C VAL A 111 -11.85 -0.70 10.55
N HIS A 112 -13.05 -0.97 10.04
CA HIS A 112 -14.17 -0.02 10.04
C HIS A 112 -14.73 0.23 11.44
N ALA A 113 -14.43 -0.60 12.44
CA ALA A 113 -14.81 -0.36 13.83
C ALA A 113 -13.80 0.53 14.58
N LEU A 114 -12.61 0.77 14.03
CA LEU A 114 -11.58 1.57 14.69
C LEU A 114 -11.96 3.05 14.77
N PRO A 115 -11.58 3.75 15.86
CA PRO A 115 -11.54 5.20 15.85
C PRO A 115 -10.48 5.70 14.86
N ALA A 116 -10.57 6.97 14.46
CA ALA A 116 -9.50 7.59 13.69
C ALA A 116 -8.17 7.56 14.47
N PRO A 117 -7.02 7.34 13.81
CA PRO A 117 -5.73 7.38 14.48
C PRO A 117 -5.38 8.79 14.96
N GLY A 118 -4.39 8.89 15.85
CA GLY A 118 -3.85 10.17 16.33
C GLY A 118 -3.08 10.99 15.28
N PHE A 119 -3.14 10.59 14.00
CA PHE A 119 -2.54 11.28 12.87
C PHE A 119 -3.54 11.34 11.71
N ALA A 120 -3.35 12.30 10.80
CA ALA A 120 -4.25 12.45 9.65
C ALA A 120 -4.02 11.32 8.63
N LEU A 121 -5.10 10.60 8.32
CA LEU A 121 -5.19 9.78 7.12
C LEU A 121 -5.57 10.67 5.92
N PRO A 122 -5.00 10.44 4.72
CA PRO A 122 -5.39 11.18 3.53
C PRO A 122 -6.83 10.83 3.11
N PRO A 123 -7.51 11.71 2.36
CA PRO A 123 -8.72 11.32 1.66
C PRO A 123 -8.41 10.24 0.63
N ARG A 124 -9.40 9.41 0.28
CA ARG A 124 -9.23 8.43 -0.80
C ARG A 124 -9.29 9.13 -2.16
N GLU A 125 -8.25 8.95 -2.94
CA GLU A 125 -8.16 9.46 -4.32
C GLU A 125 -8.76 8.47 -5.33
N LEU A 126 -10.08 8.23 -5.25
CA LEU A 126 -10.80 7.24 -6.07
C LEU A 126 -10.47 7.32 -7.57
N LEU A 127 -10.35 8.55 -8.09
CA LEU A 127 -10.22 8.82 -9.52
C LEU A 127 -8.91 9.54 -9.86
N GLY A 128 -8.02 9.74 -8.88
CA GLY A 128 -6.76 10.49 -9.04
C GLY A 128 -5.79 9.86 -10.06
N GLY A 129 -5.89 8.54 -10.26
CA GLY A 129 -5.08 7.81 -11.24
C GLY A 129 -5.42 8.12 -12.70
N VAL A 130 -6.67 8.51 -13.02
CA VAL A 130 -7.17 8.58 -14.40
C VAL A 130 -6.32 9.52 -15.26
N GLU A 131 -6.02 10.73 -14.80
CA GLU A 131 -5.25 11.68 -15.59
C GLU A 131 -3.81 11.21 -15.82
N ARG A 132 -3.20 10.58 -14.81
CA ARG A 132 -1.86 10.00 -14.94
C ARG A 132 -1.85 8.90 -16.01
N TRP A 133 -2.84 8.01 -16.00
CA TRP A 133 -2.93 6.93 -16.99
C TRP A 133 -3.18 7.44 -18.40
N LEU A 134 -4.04 8.45 -18.58
CA LEU A 134 -4.26 9.08 -19.88
C LEU A 134 -3.00 9.75 -20.43
N ARG A 135 -2.23 10.46 -19.58
CA ARG A 135 -0.94 11.03 -19.99
C ARG A 135 0.08 9.97 -20.39
N LEU A 136 0.15 8.86 -19.64
CA LEU A 136 1.06 7.76 -19.95
C LEU A 136 0.69 7.02 -21.24
N ALA A 137 -0.61 6.90 -21.52
CA ALA A 137 -1.09 6.28 -22.75
C ALA A 137 -0.77 7.11 -24.01
N GLY A 138 -0.66 8.44 -23.86
CA GLY A 138 -0.27 9.31 -24.96
C GLY A 138 -1.22 9.21 -26.15
N ASP A 139 -0.67 8.93 -27.33
CA ASP A 139 -1.39 8.77 -28.60
C ASP A 139 -2.00 7.37 -28.80
N ALA A 140 -1.79 6.43 -27.86
CA ALA A 140 -2.41 5.10 -27.90
C ALA A 140 -3.92 5.14 -27.63
N ILE A 141 -4.45 6.27 -27.14
CA ILE A 141 -5.88 6.52 -26.92
C ILE A 141 -6.29 7.69 -27.79
N ASP A 142 -7.39 7.53 -28.53
CA ASP A 142 -7.94 8.61 -29.35
C ASP A 142 -8.24 9.85 -28.47
N PRO A 143 -7.89 11.07 -28.90
CA PRO A 143 -8.16 12.28 -28.14
C PRO A 143 -9.63 12.45 -27.72
N ALA A 144 -10.59 11.99 -28.54
CA ALA A 144 -12.01 12.03 -28.21
C ALA A 144 -12.36 11.05 -27.08
N ASP A 145 -11.78 9.85 -27.09
CA ASP A 145 -11.95 8.86 -26.02
C ASP A 145 -11.31 9.36 -24.71
N ALA A 146 -10.13 9.99 -24.80
CA ALA A 146 -9.49 10.60 -23.64
C ALA A 146 -10.32 11.76 -23.06
N ALA A 147 -10.94 12.58 -23.91
CA ALA A 147 -11.85 13.64 -23.48
C ALA A 147 -13.10 13.06 -22.79
N TYR A 148 -13.70 12.03 -23.38
CA TYR A 148 -14.84 11.31 -22.80
C TYR A 148 -14.50 10.73 -21.42
N LEU A 149 -13.35 10.07 -21.25
CA LEU A 149 -12.92 9.52 -19.96
C LEU A 149 -12.71 10.60 -18.89
N ARG A 150 -12.21 11.78 -19.26
CA ARG A 150 -12.10 12.93 -18.34
C ARG A 150 -13.47 13.46 -17.93
N GLU A 151 -14.40 13.60 -18.87
CA GLU A 151 -15.78 14.01 -18.56
C GLU A 151 -16.44 13.02 -17.59
N ARG A 152 -16.29 11.71 -17.82
CA ARG A 152 -16.79 10.66 -16.91
C ARG A 152 -16.16 10.76 -15.53
N ARG A 153 -14.84 10.94 -15.46
CA ARG A 153 -14.10 11.15 -14.20
C ARG A 153 -14.70 12.31 -13.41
N ASP A 154 -14.86 13.47 -14.05
CA ASP A 154 -15.32 14.69 -13.38
C ASP A 154 -16.78 14.56 -12.93
N GLY A 155 -17.63 13.94 -13.75
CA GLY A 155 -19.01 13.61 -13.39
C GLY A 155 -19.11 12.65 -12.19
N PHE A 156 -18.27 11.60 -12.16
CA PHE A 156 -18.25 10.66 -11.04
C PHE A 156 -17.65 11.25 -9.77
N ALA A 157 -16.65 12.13 -9.87
CA ALA A 157 -16.11 12.83 -8.70
C ALA A 157 -17.20 13.68 -8.02
N ALA A 158 -17.99 14.41 -8.80
CA ALA A 158 -19.12 15.19 -8.28
C ALA A 158 -20.21 14.29 -7.68
N ALA A 159 -20.56 13.20 -8.35
CA ALA A 159 -21.58 12.27 -7.86
C ALA A 159 -21.15 11.58 -6.55
N ALA A 160 -19.89 11.16 -6.44
CA ALA A 160 -19.35 10.54 -5.24
C ALA A 160 -19.34 11.51 -4.04
N ALA A 161 -18.97 12.77 -4.27
CA ALA A 161 -18.97 13.80 -3.23
C ALA A 161 -20.38 14.15 -2.70
N ALA A 162 -21.43 13.86 -3.48
CA ALA A 162 -22.83 14.10 -3.10
C ALA A 162 -23.49 12.90 -2.40
N LEU A 163 -22.77 11.78 -2.22
CA LEU A 163 -23.31 10.62 -1.52
C LEU A 163 -23.57 10.96 -0.04
N VAL A 164 -24.72 10.52 0.46
CA VAL A 164 -25.04 10.53 1.89
C VAL A 164 -24.74 9.14 2.43
N PRO A 165 -23.68 8.98 3.24
CA PRO A 165 -23.29 7.66 3.68
C PRO A 165 -24.24 7.11 4.74
N HIS A 166 -24.41 5.79 4.73
CA HIS A 166 -25.13 5.07 5.78
C HIS A 166 -24.25 4.82 6.99
N LEU A 167 -22.94 4.67 6.77
CA LEU A 167 -21.95 4.51 7.82
C LEU A 167 -21.26 5.85 8.09
N PRO A 168 -20.90 6.18 9.35
CA PRO A 168 -20.04 7.32 9.60
C PRO A 168 -18.72 7.16 8.83
N PRO A 169 -18.23 8.18 8.08
CA PRO A 169 -16.94 8.12 7.42
C PRO A 169 -15.80 7.83 8.41
N GLY A 170 -14.74 7.17 7.96
CA GLY A 170 -13.55 6.92 8.78
C GLY A 170 -12.54 6.01 8.10
N PRO A 171 -11.74 5.25 8.88
CA PRO A 171 -10.61 4.54 8.31
C PRO A 171 -11.05 3.42 7.37
N ILE A 172 -10.43 3.39 6.20
CA ILE A 172 -10.55 2.34 5.20
C ILE A 172 -9.16 1.96 4.67
N HIS A 173 -9.03 0.76 4.13
CA HIS A 173 -7.78 0.34 3.48
C HIS A 173 -7.45 1.16 2.23
N GLY A 174 -8.45 1.62 1.49
CA GLY A 174 -8.27 2.35 0.22
C GLY A 174 -8.05 1.49 -1.03
N ASP A 175 -7.58 0.25 -0.88
CA ASP A 175 -7.46 -0.76 -1.96
C ASP A 175 -7.88 -2.15 -1.43
N ALA A 176 -9.09 -2.23 -0.90
CA ALA A 176 -9.61 -3.43 -0.25
C ALA A 176 -9.96 -4.53 -1.26
N LEU A 177 -8.97 -5.32 -1.66
CA LEU A 177 -9.12 -6.43 -2.60
C LEU A 177 -8.48 -7.71 -2.04
N PRO A 178 -8.99 -8.92 -2.37
CA PRO A 178 -8.46 -10.17 -1.81
C PRO A 178 -6.94 -10.38 -2.01
N ARG A 179 -6.35 -9.77 -3.07
CA ARG A 179 -4.89 -9.79 -3.28
C ARG A 179 -4.08 -9.11 -2.16
N ASN A 180 -4.71 -8.20 -1.41
CA ASN A 180 -4.12 -7.46 -0.29
C ASN A 180 -4.41 -8.16 1.04
N VAL A 181 -4.76 -9.45 1.00
CA VAL A 181 -4.91 -10.32 2.17
C VAL A 181 -3.97 -11.49 2.03
N HIS A 182 -3.13 -11.70 3.03
CA HIS A 182 -2.30 -12.87 3.19
C HIS A 182 -2.95 -13.84 4.17
N ILE A 183 -3.14 -15.11 3.80
CA ILE A 183 -3.66 -16.13 4.73
C ILE A 183 -2.47 -16.84 5.36
N GLY A 184 -2.14 -16.45 6.58
CA GLY A 184 -1.12 -17.11 7.40
C GLY A 184 -1.68 -18.31 8.19
N PRO A 185 -0.84 -19.00 8.97
CA PRO A 185 -1.27 -20.10 9.83
C PRO A 185 -2.29 -19.68 10.89
N ASP A 186 -2.23 -18.42 11.34
CA ASP A 186 -3.12 -17.86 12.36
C ASP A 186 -4.34 -17.13 11.78
N GLY A 187 -4.51 -17.17 10.46
CA GLY A 187 -5.64 -16.54 9.75
C GLY A 187 -5.25 -15.39 8.82
N PRO A 188 -6.23 -14.57 8.40
CA PRO A 188 -6.02 -13.53 7.42
C PRO A 188 -5.25 -12.34 8.01
N VAL A 189 -4.35 -11.78 7.22
CA VAL A 189 -3.49 -10.63 7.55
C VAL A 189 -3.59 -9.61 6.43
N LEU A 190 -3.88 -8.36 6.77
CA LEU A 190 -3.91 -7.24 5.84
C LEU A 190 -2.50 -6.85 5.39
N VAL A 191 -2.29 -6.71 4.09
CA VAL A 191 -1.02 -6.24 3.52
C VAL A 191 -1.24 -4.98 2.69
N ASP A 192 -0.17 -4.37 2.18
CA ASP A 192 -0.23 -3.20 1.28
C ASP A 192 -0.96 -1.97 1.87
N LEU A 193 -0.40 -1.43 2.96
CA LEU A 193 -1.08 -0.43 3.80
C LEU A 193 -0.97 1.00 3.25
N GLU A 194 -0.34 1.20 2.10
CA GLU A 194 0.04 2.53 1.59
C GLU A 194 -1.15 3.38 1.11
N THR A 195 -2.29 2.75 0.85
CA THR A 195 -3.54 3.37 0.37
C THR A 195 -4.54 3.70 1.47
N PHE A 196 -4.21 3.40 2.73
CA PHE A 196 -5.10 3.66 3.87
C PHE A 196 -5.51 5.13 3.92
N SER A 197 -6.81 5.34 4.09
CA SER A 197 -7.46 6.63 3.94
C SER A 197 -8.59 6.80 4.93
N ALA A 198 -9.05 8.04 5.11
CA ALA A 198 -10.31 8.35 5.78
C ALA A 198 -11.36 8.70 4.72
N ASP A 199 -12.39 7.86 4.58
CA ASP A 199 -13.44 8.03 3.58
C ASP A 199 -14.72 7.26 3.99
N LEU A 200 -15.68 7.19 3.07
CA LEU A 200 -16.85 6.32 3.09
C LEU A 200 -16.45 4.84 3.32
N ARG A 201 -17.15 4.16 4.24
CA ARG A 201 -16.85 2.78 4.71
C ARG A 201 -17.77 1.71 4.08
N GLU A 202 -18.70 2.14 3.23
CA GLU A 202 -19.63 1.31 2.45
C GLU A 202 -18.89 0.27 1.59
#